data_AF-A0A524IXM1-F1
#
_entry.id   AF-A0A524IXM1-F1
#
_cell.length_a   1.000
_cell.length_b   1.000
_cell.length_c   1.000
_cell.angle_alpha   90.00
_cell.angle_beta   90.00
_cell.angle_gamma   90.00
#
_symmetry.space_group_name_H-M   'P 1'
#
loop_
_entity.id
_entity.type
_entity.pdbx_description
1 polymer ?
#
loop_
_entity_poly.entity_id
_entity_poly.type
_entity_poly.pdbx_seq_one_letter_code
_entity_poly.pdbx_strand_id
1 'polypeptide(L)'
;MDRRSRNLIAVVLVAIIALTGGAALVLGPGDRLPSNIANDATPVVGVIVGVDSQGLDRVTGFRLRTIDQGTLEFEIGALENGTAFPPGHLVEHQASGSQVRVWYRIDGGVKVAVRLEDAP
;
A
#
# COMPACT_ATOMS: atom_id res chain seq x y z
N MET A 1 26.50 27.82 18.99
CA MET A 1 25.75 27.17 17.89
C MET A 1 24.51 26.55 18.51
N ASP A 2 23.38 27.19 18.23
CA ASP A 2 22.28 27.32 19.18
C ASP A 2 21.07 26.54 18.66
N ARG A 3 20.26 25.96 19.54
CA ARG A 3 19.08 25.11 19.20
C ARG A 3 18.08 25.75 18.22
N ARG A 4 18.19 27.05 17.98
CA ARG A 4 17.28 27.88 17.18
C ARG A 4 17.49 27.75 15.66
N SER A 5 18.65 27.27 15.19
CA SER A 5 18.99 27.23 13.75
C SER A 5 18.72 25.90 13.05
N ARG A 6 18.37 24.82 13.78
CA ARG A 6 17.98 23.52 13.18
C ARG A 6 16.54 23.47 12.67
N ASN A 7 15.67 24.37 13.15
CA ASN A 7 14.24 24.33 12.81
C ASN A 7 13.88 25.14 11.55
N LEU A 8 14.86 25.79 10.91
CA LEU A 8 14.63 26.72 9.80
C LEU A 8 14.87 26.11 8.41
N ILE A 9 15.51 24.94 8.30
CA ILE A 9 15.91 24.36 7.00
C ILE A 9 14.85 23.38 6.46
N ALA A 10 13.99 22.81 7.32
CA ALA A 10 12.91 21.92 6.89
C ALA A 10 11.75 22.65 6.16
N VAL A 11 11.75 23.99 6.14
CA VAL A 11 10.62 24.80 5.66
C VAL A 11 10.72 25.16 4.16
N VAL A 12 11.85 24.91 3.49
CA VAL A 12 12.09 25.53 2.15
C VAL A 12 11.79 24.61 0.95
N LEU A 13 11.57 23.31 1.11
CA LEU A 13 11.34 22.37 -0.02
C LEU A 13 9.86 22.06 -0.30
N VAL A 14 8.94 22.94 0.10
CA VAL A 14 7.49 22.83 -0.16
C VAL A 14 7.02 23.77 -1.29
N ALA A 15 7.91 24.59 -1.87
CA ALA A 15 7.48 25.75 -2.65
C ALA A 15 7.46 25.63 -4.20
N ILE A 16 7.79 24.49 -4.84
CA ILE A 16 8.10 24.50 -6.30
C ILE A 16 7.13 23.73 -7.22
N ILE A 17 6.14 22.96 -6.74
CA ILE A 17 5.18 22.28 -7.64
C ILE A 17 3.77 22.81 -7.44
N ALA A 18 3.63 24.11 -7.63
CA ALA A 18 2.34 24.79 -7.74
C ALA A 18 2.42 25.77 -8.91
N LEU A 19 2.39 25.29 -10.16
CA LEU A 19 2.20 26.17 -11.33
C LEU A 19 1.95 25.40 -12.63
N THR A 20 0.88 24.62 -12.73
CA THR A 20 0.12 24.51 -13.99
C THR A 20 -1.26 23.85 -13.81
N GLY A 21 -2.28 24.70 -13.68
CA GLY A 21 -3.60 24.44 -14.27
C GLY A 21 -4.65 23.67 -13.47
N GLY A 22 -5.60 24.40 -12.85
CA GLY A 22 -7.01 23.98 -12.87
C GLY A 22 -7.68 23.64 -11.55
N ALA A 23 -7.88 24.66 -10.70
CA ALA A 23 -8.97 24.85 -9.73
C ALA A 23 -9.91 23.67 -9.37
N ALA A 24 -9.78 23.19 -8.13
CA ALA A 24 -10.88 23.17 -7.15
C ALA A 24 -10.31 22.92 -5.74
N LEU A 25 -10.10 24.02 -5.01
CA LEU A 25 -9.91 24.00 -3.57
C LEU A 25 -11.29 23.74 -2.93
N VAL A 26 -11.61 22.49 -2.61
CA VAL A 26 -12.63 22.18 -1.62
C VAL A 26 -11.92 21.52 -0.45
N LEU A 27 -11.97 22.22 0.67
CA LEU A 27 -11.65 21.70 2.00
C LEU A 27 -12.50 20.47 2.29
N GLY A 28 -12.05 19.30 1.83
CA GLY A 28 -12.41 18.04 2.46
C GLY A 28 -11.62 17.97 3.76
N PRO A 29 -12.25 17.64 4.92
CA PRO A 29 -11.45 17.20 6.05
C PRO A 29 -10.61 16.06 5.50
N GLY A 30 -9.28 16.13 5.69
CA GLY A 30 -8.44 15.03 5.30
C GLY A 30 -8.96 13.81 6.04
N ASP A 31 -9.70 12.96 5.33
CA ASP A 31 -9.75 11.53 5.59
C ASP A 31 -8.30 11.07 5.38
N ARG A 32 -7.47 11.39 6.39
CA ARG A 32 -6.43 10.50 6.82
C ARG A 32 -7.20 9.23 7.14
N LEU A 33 -7.33 8.36 6.14
CA LEU A 33 -7.72 6.98 6.35
C LEU A 33 -6.96 6.55 7.59
N PRO A 34 -7.68 6.16 8.65
CA PRO A 34 -7.10 6.21 9.96
C PRO A 34 -5.95 5.20 9.94
N SER A 35 -4.73 5.69 10.19
CA SER A 35 -3.50 4.89 10.22
C SER A 35 -3.52 3.82 11.33
N ASN A 36 -4.64 3.72 12.05
CA ASN A 36 -4.96 2.65 12.97
C ASN A 36 -5.38 1.36 12.27
N ILE A 37 -5.68 1.37 10.97
CA ILE A 37 -6.09 0.15 10.27
C ILE A 37 -4.90 -0.84 10.19
N ALA A 38 -3.71 -0.34 9.83
CA ALA A 38 -2.47 -1.10 9.84
C ALA A 38 -1.96 -1.50 11.24
N ASN A 39 -2.35 -0.82 12.32
CA ASN A 39 -1.85 -1.12 13.68
C ASN A 39 -2.29 -2.50 14.20
N ASP A 40 -3.44 -3.01 13.72
CA ASP A 40 -3.95 -4.34 14.04
C ASP A 40 -3.68 -5.36 12.91
N ALA A 41 -2.98 -4.94 11.85
CA ALA A 41 -2.69 -5.78 10.70
C ALA A 41 -1.35 -6.50 10.88
N THR A 42 -1.32 -7.78 10.48
CA THR A 42 -0.12 -8.61 10.54
C THR A 42 0.69 -8.44 9.25
N PRO A 43 1.98 -8.08 9.31
CA PRO A 43 2.83 -8.04 8.12
C PRO A 43 3.35 -9.44 7.76
N VAL A 44 3.44 -9.72 6.46
CA VAL A 44 4.10 -10.90 5.91
C VAL A 44 4.79 -10.54 4.60
N VAL A 45 5.94 -11.16 4.33
CA VAL A 45 6.71 -10.96 3.09
C VAL A 45 6.74 -12.25 2.30
N GLY A 46 6.62 -12.13 0.98
CA GLY A 46 6.78 -13.26 0.08
C GLY A 46 6.74 -12.83 -1.38
N VAL A 47 6.65 -13.81 -2.27
CA VAL A 47 6.51 -13.59 -3.71
C VAL A 47 5.11 -13.94 -4.17
N ILE A 48 4.53 -13.13 -5.06
CA ILE A 48 3.21 -13.42 -5.63
C ILE A 48 3.34 -14.61 -6.58
N VAL A 49 2.57 -15.66 -6.35
CA VAL A 49 2.57 -16.90 -7.16
C VAL A 49 1.25 -17.19 -7.85
N GLY A 50 0.26 -16.33 -7.64
CA GLY A 50 -1.01 -16.35 -8.33
C GLY A 50 -1.82 -15.11 -7.99
N VAL A 51 -2.59 -14.63 -8.96
CA VAL A 51 -3.48 -13.49 -8.82
C VAL A 51 -4.84 -13.90 -9.36
N ASP A 52 -5.88 -13.70 -8.56
CA ASP A 52 -7.27 -13.94 -8.93
C ASP A 52 -7.85 -12.63 -9.47
N SER A 53 -8.05 -12.59 -10.78
CA SER A 53 -8.48 -11.41 -11.51
C SER A 53 -9.76 -11.70 -12.30
N GLN A 54 -10.70 -10.76 -12.24
CA GLN A 54 -11.93 -10.74 -13.05
C GLN A 54 -11.84 -9.73 -14.20
N GLY A 55 -10.62 -9.26 -14.53
CA GLY A 55 -10.35 -8.22 -15.52
C GLY A 55 -9.03 -7.50 -15.24
N LEU A 56 -8.52 -6.77 -16.24
CA LEU A 56 -7.21 -6.10 -16.17
C LEU A 56 -7.02 -5.16 -14.97
N ASP A 57 -8.12 -4.61 -14.46
CA ASP A 57 -8.17 -3.64 -13.38
C ASP A 57 -8.85 -4.18 -12.10
N ARG A 58 -9.37 -5.41 -12.13
CA ARG A 58 -10.15 -5.99 -11.02
C ARG A 58 -9.50 -7.26 -10.51
N VAL A 59 -8.63 -7.09 -9.52
CA VAL A 59 -8.06 -8.18 -8.73
C VAL A 59 -8.90 -8.36 -7.46
N THR A 60 -9.33 -9.59 -7.20
CA THR A 60 -10.14 -9.94 -6.03
C THR A 60 -9.34 -10.67 -4.97
N GLY A 61 -8.24 -11.31 -5.35
CA GLY A 61 -7.38 -12.06 -4.43
C GLY A 61 -6.03 -12.39 -5.03
N PHE A 62 -5.15 -12.96 -4.21
CA PHE A 62 -3.84 -13.42 -4.64
C PHE A 62 -3.27 -14.49 -3.69
N ARG A 63 -2.27 -15.21 -4.18
CA ARG A 63 -1.49 -16.19 -3.42
C ARG A 63 -0.06 -15.71 -3.25
N LEU A 64 0.41 -15.68 -2.01
CA LEU A 64 1.75 -15.28 -1.62
C LEU A 64 2.54 -16.50 -1.16
N ARG A 65 3.65 -16.82 -1.82
CA ARG A 65 4.58 -17.82 -1.32
C ARG A 65 5.59 -17.16 -0.38
N THR A 66 5.51 -17.52 0.89
CA THR A 66 6.42 -17.09 1.95
C THR A 66 7.54 -18.12 2.12
N ILE A 67 8.60 -17.74 2.82
CA ILE A 67 9.71 -18.65 3.15
C ILE A 67 9.30 -19.61 4.27
N ASP A 68 8.55 -19.14 5.27
CA ASP A 68 8.33 -19.86 6.53
C ASP A 68 6.94 -20.51 6.65
N GLN A 69 5.93 -19.94 5.98
CA GLN A 69 4.51 -20.31 6.17
C GLN A 69 3.93 -21.01 4.93
N GLY A 70 4.74 -21.28 3.91
CA GLY A 70 4.29 -21.81 2.63
C GLY A 70 3.49 -20.80 1.82
N THR A 71 2.53 -21.29 1.05
CA THR A 71 1.63 -20.44 0.22
C THR A 71 0.42 -20.02 1.03
N LEU A 72 0.25 -18.70 1.20
CA LEU A 72 -0.89 -18.08 1.85
C LEU A 72 -1.82 -17.48 0.79
N GLU A 73 -3.12 -17.58 1.03
CA GLU A 73 -4.17 -17.02 0.17
C GLU A 73 -4.78 -15.78 0.83
N PHE A 74 -5.00 -14.75 0.02
CA PHE A 74 -5.51 -13.44 0.44
C PHE A 74 -6.66 -12.99 -0.45
N GLU A 75 -7.68 -12.41 0.18
CA GLU A 75 -8.64 -11.53 -0.49
C GLU A 75 -8.12 -10.09 -0.46
N ILE A 76 -8.48 -9.30 -1.47
CA ILE A 76 -8.19 -7.86 -1.48
C ILE A 76 -9.31 -7.11 -0.77
N GLY A 77 -8.99 -6.50 0.37
CA GLY A 77 -9.87 -5.58 1.08
C GLY A 77 -9.74 -4.14 0.56
N ALA A 78 -10.26 -3.19 1.34
CA ALA A 78 -10.02 -1.78 1.10
C ALA A 78 -8.55 -1.44 1.40
N LEU A 79 -7.72 -1.40 0.36
CA LEU A 79 -6.30 -1.06 0.50
C LEU A 79 -6.13 0.39 0.93
N GLU A 80 -5.46 0.62 2.06
CA GLU A 80 -5.12 1.97 2.54
C GLU A 80 -4.33 2.79 1.51
N ASN A 81 -3.53 2.08 0.70
CA ASN A 81 -2.67 2.65 -0.32
C ASN A 81 -3.09 2.22 -1.73
N GLY A 82 -4.36 1.85 -1.96
CA GLY A 82 -4.82 1.34 -3.25
C GLY A 82 -4.56 2.27 -4.45
N THR A 83 -4.49 3.58 -4.23
CA THR A 83 -4.09 4.56 -5.25
C THR A 83 -2.59 4.54 -5.57
N ALA A 84 -1.76 4.22 -4.57
CA ALA A 84 -0.30 4.15 -4.69
C ALA A 84 0.20 2.76 -5.08
N PHE A 85 -0.58 1.72 -4.78
CA PHE A 85 -0.35 0.33 -5.18
C PHE A 85 -1.65 -0.21 -5.82
N PRO A 86 -1.89 0.09 -7.10
CA PRO A 86 -3.03 -0.44 -7.81
C PRO A 86 -2.95 -1.97 -7.85
N PRO A 87 -4.04 -2.71 -7.62
CA PRO A 87 -4.00 -4.17 -7.62
C PRO A 87 -3.47 -4.80 -8.93
N GLY A 88 -3.56 -4.08 -10.06
CA GLY A 88 -2.94 -4.49 -11.33
C GLY A 88 -1.42 -4.67 -11.27
N HIS A 89 -0.73 -3.99 -10.34
CA HIS A 89 0.72 -4.15 -10.15
C HIS A 89 1.08 -5.53 -9.59
N LEU A 90 0.15 -6.24 -8.94
CA LEU A 90 0.40 -7.61 -8.46
C LEU A 90 0.75 -8.58 -9.60
N VAL A 91 0.20 -8.34 -10.80
CA VAL A 91 0.53 -9.13 -12.00
C VAL A 91 1.98 -8.88 -12.43
N GLU A 92 2.45 -7.64 -12.32
CA GLU A 92 3.85 -7.29 -12.60
C GLU A 92 4.79 -7.94 -11.58
N HIS A 93 4.46 -7.88 -10.29
CA HIS A 93 5.22 -8.58 -9.24
C HIS A 93 5.24 -10.09 -9.41
N GLN A 94 4.14 -10.69 -9.87
CA GLN A 94 4.09 -12.11 -10.20
C GLN A 94 5.05 -12.44 -11.36
N ALA A 95 5.10 -11.60 -12.39
CA ALA A 95 5.96 -11.81 -13.55
C ALA A 95 7.44 -11.61 -13.22
N SER A 96 7.78 -10.61 -12.39
CA SER A 96 9.16 -10.32 -11.99
C SER A 96 9.68 -11.25 -10.89
N GLY A 97 8.79 -11.87 -10.12
CA GLY A 97 9.15 -12.60 -8.90
C GLY A 97 9.64 -11.70 -7.77
N SER A 98 9.38 -10.38 -7.86
CA SER A 98 9.77 -9.42 -6.83
C SER A 98 9.01 -9.69 -5.53
N GLN A 99 9.68 -9.50 -4.41
CA GLN A 99 9.06 -9.66 -3.11
C GLN A 99 8.07 -8.52 -2.84
N VAL A 100 6.98 -8.87 -2.17
CA VAL A 100 5.92 -7.95 -1.73
C VAL A 100 5.72 -8.15 -0.23
N ARG A 101 5.59 -7.05 0.50
CA ARG A 101 5.13 -7.03 1.88
C ARG A 101 3.63 -6.76 1.91
N VAL A 102 2.90 -7.64 2.57
CA VAL A 102 1.45 -7.59 2.72
C VAL A 102 1.13 -7.36 4.18
N TRP A 103 0.30 -6.36 4.49
CA TRP A 103 -0.36 -6.28 5.79
C TRP A 103 -1.78 -6.78 5.62
N TYR A 104 -2.17 -7.70 6.48
CA TYR A 104 -3.48 -8.34 6.41
C TYR A 104 -4.16 -8.42 7.79
N ARG A 105 -5.47 -8.62 7.75
CA ARG A 105 -6.29 -8.94 8.91
C ARG A 105 -6.98 -10.28 8.69
N ILE A 106 -7.47 -10.87 9.77
CA ILE A 106 -8.33 -12.05 9.70
C ILE A 106 -9.77 -11.61 9.90
N ASP A 107 -10.56 -11.67 8.83
CA ASP A 107 -11.99 -11.37 8.85
C ASP A 107 -12.76 -12.66 8.49
N GLY A 108 -13.56 -13.18 9.42
CA GLY A 108 -14.33 -14.41 9.20
C GLY A 108 -13.48 -15.66 8.92
N GLY A 109 -12.20 -15.68 9.31
CA GLY A 109 -11.26 -16.76 9.03
C GLY A 109 -10.47 -16.60 7.72
N VAL A 110 -10.75 -15.56 6.95
CA VAL A 110 -10.07 -15.23 5.69
C VAL A 110 -9.00 -14.17 5.92
N LYS A 111 -7.87 -14.27 5.22
CA LYS A 111 -6.84 -13.23 5.26
C LYS A 111 -7.21 -12.13 4.27
N VAL A 112 -7.51 -10.94 4.78
CA VAL A 112 -7.87 -9.77 3.96
C VAL A 112 -6.68 -8.83 3.93
N ALA A 113 -6.10 -8.63 2.74
CA ALA A 113 -5.02 -7.67 2.54
C ALA A 113 -5.57 -6.24 2.63
N VAL A 114 -4.94 -5.43 3.47
CA VAL A 114 -5.32 -4.02 3.71
C VAL A 114 -4.24 -3.04 3.29
N ARG A 115 -3.02 -3.52 3.01
CA ARG A 115 -1.90 -2.72 2.48
C ARG A 115 -0.89 -3.61 1.78
N LEU A 116 -0.31 -3.10 0.69
CA LEU A 116 0.71 -3.78 -0.11
C LEU A 116 1.89 -2.84 -0.35
N GLU A 117 3.12 -3.33 -0.19
CA GLU A 117 4.32 -2.55 -0.51
C GLU A 117 5.38 -3.45 -1.15
N ASP A 118 6.28 -2.85 -1.93
CA ASP A 118 7.47 -3.52 -2.42
C ASP A 118 8.37 -3.94 -1.26
N ALA A 119 8.92 -5.15 -1.34
CA ALA A 119 9.94 -5.63 -0.43
C ALA A 119 11.29 -5.80 -1.14
N PRO A 120 12.41 -5.53 -0.45
CA PRO A 120 13.76 -5.65 -1.00
C PRO A 120 14.15 -7.10 -1.31
#